data_AF-A0AAQ2JA48-F1
#
_entry.id   AF-A0AAQ2JA48-F1
#
_cell.length_a   1.000
_cell.length_b   1.000
_cell.length_c   1.000
_cell.angle_alpha   90.00
_cell.angle_beta   90.00
_cell.angle_gamma   90.00
#
_symmetry.space_group_name_H-M   'P 1'
#
loop_
_entity.id
_entity.type
_entity.pdbx_description
1 polymer ?
#
loop_
_entity_poly.entity_id
_entity_poly.type
_entity_poly.pdbx_seq_one_letter_code
_entity_poly.pdbx_strand_id
1 'polypeptide(L)'
;MTKVPSRAPSGTASWLQRGWRLCLMLVLLVASLGVTQMAVAQADPDREMTTAAPGITADQWRQVRSGETGPNYRDSRHESNYNLINASGETWRILRNRWVSPFGMIAIGGMAALIALFYFIVGRKYLEEPRTGRLLLRWSLLMRALHWTVATLFITLALTGLNLLLGKFVFRSLFGDAVWGWMVSASKVLHNYLGPIFGVLLVIMLISLIKENIPKKHDWVWFKKGGGMIGKGHVDAGFCNGGEKAWYWLLASVGILVVASGFVLDFPNFDQGRDTMQWANIIHAVGALGLTAVSLGHIYIGTLGTEGALEGMTTGYVDETWAKEHHNLWYEEVKDQAISEEEIAARKAGDSGEHSAANSAAKPS
;
A
#
# COMPACT_ATOMS: atom_id res chain seq x y z
N MET A 1 35.05 -56.23 -9.92
CA MET A 1 34.36 -56.66 -11.16
C MET A 1 32.95 -57.12 -10.81
N THR A 2 31.92 -56.30 -11.05
CA THR A 2 30.53 -56.72 -11.29
C THR A 2 29.81 -55.55 -11.98
N LYS A 3 29.40 -55.74 -13.24
CA LYS A 3 28.70 -54.74 -14.07
C LYS A 3 27.24 -54.61 -13.63
N VAL A 4 26.77 -53.38 -13.44
CA VAL A 4 25.35 -53.02 -13.29
C VAL A 4 24.72 -52.93 -14.69
N PRO A 5 23.51 -53.50 -14.95
CA PRO A 5 22.79 -53.25 -16.20
C PRO A 5 21.89 -52.00 -16.07
N SER A 6 21.99 -51.13 -17.08
CA SER A 6 21.14 -49.96 -17.30
C SER A 6 19.74 -50.34 -17.79
N ARG A 7 18.67 -49.87 -17.13
CA ARG A 7 17.30 -49.87 -17.69
C ARG A 7 17.07 -48.58 -18.49
N ALA A 8 16.79 -48.72 -19.78
CA ALA A 8 16.26 -47.65 -20.62
C ALA A 8 14.75 -47.44 -20.36
N PRO A 9 14.21 -46.22 -20.51
CA PRO A 9 12.78 -45.97 -20.40
C PRO A 9 12.05 -46.38 -21.70
N SER A 10 11.04 -47.25 -21.60
CA SER A 10 10.18 -47.66 -22.71
C SER A 10 9.16 -46.57 -23.06
N GLY A 11 9.57 -45.65 -23.94
CA GLY A 11 8.68 -44.67 -24.55
C GLY A 11 7.92 -45.25 -25.74
N THR A 12 6.75 -45.86 -25.52
CA THR A 12 5.78 -46.17 -26.60
C THR A 12 4.33 -46.08 -26.10
N ALA A 13 3.93 -44.94 -25.54
CA ALA A 13 2.51 -44.60 -25.53
C ALA A 13 2.11 -44.20 -26.96
N SER A 14 1.46 -45.13 -27.67
CA SER A 14 1.20 -45.05 -29.11
C SER A 14 0.42 -43.78 -29.47
N TRP A 15 0.80 -43.16 -30.58
CA TRP A 15 0.15 -41.96 -31.12
C TRP A 15 -1.37 -42.13 -31.30
N LEU A 16 -1.83 -43.36 -31.52
CA LEU A 16 -3.24 -43.75 -31.56
C LEU A 16 -3.98 -43.51 -30.24
N GLN A 17 -3.38 -43.82 -29.08
CA GLN A 17 -4.00 -43.57 -27.78
C GLN A 17 -4.13 -42.07 -27.46
N ARG A 18 -3.16 -41.25 -27.92
CA ARG A 18 -3.22 -39.79 -27.75
C ARG A 18 -4.26 -39.17 -28.69
N GLY A 19 -4.34 -39.65 -29.94
CA GLY A 19 -5.35 -39.21 -30.91
C GLY A 19 -6.78 -39.52 -30.47
N TRP A 20 -7.04 -40.73 -29.97
CA TRP A 20 -8.37 -41.11 -29.48
C TRP A 20 -8.83 -40.25 -28.28
N ARG A 21 -7.93 -39.98 -27.33
CA ARG A 21 -8.24 -39.12 -26.18
C ARG A 21 -8.53 -37.67 -26.58
N LEU A 22 -7.80 -37.14 -27.56
CA LEU A 22 -8.06 -35.81 -28.11
C LEU A 22 -9.41 -35.74 -28.83
N CYS A 23 -9.76 -36.75 -29.63
CA CYS A 23 -11.08 -36.81 -30.27
C CYS A 23 -12.22 -36.91 -29.24
N LEU A 24 -12.08 -37.73 -28.20
CA LEU A 24 -13.07 -37.85 -27.12
C LEU A 24 -13.24 -36.53 -26.35
N MET A 25 -12.13 -35.83 -26.06
CA MET A 25 -12.17 -34.51 -25.44
C MET A 25 -12.83 -33.47 -26.35
N LEU A 26 -12.58 -33.52 -27.66
CA LEU A 26 -13.20 -32.60 -28.62
C LEU A 26 -14.71 -32.86 -28.75
N VAL A 27 -15.13 -34.12 -28.76
CA VAL A 27 -16.55 -34.51 -28.79
C VAL A 27 -17.25 -34.10 -27.48
N LEU A 28 -16.61 -34.31 -26.33
CA LEU A 28 -17.14 -33.84 -25.04
C LEU A 28 -17.21 -32.31 -24.96
N LEU A 29 -16.23 -31.60 -25.51
CA LEU A 29 -16.23 -30.14 -25.60
C LEU A 29 -17.38 -29.65 -26.49
N VAL A 30 -17.56 -30.21 -27.68
CA VAL A 30 -18.64 -29.86 -28.60
C VAL A 30 -20.01 -30.23 -28.03
N ALA A 31 -20.14 -31.39 -27.37
CA ALA A 31 -21.35 -31.77 -26.66
C ALA A 31 -21.66 -30.81 -25.49
N SER A 32 -20.65 -30.39 -24.73
CA SER A 32 -20.83 -29.41 -23.64
C SER A 32 -21.20 -28.01 -24.15
N LEU A 33 -20.73 -27.62 -25.33
CA LEU A 33 -21.13 -26.39 -26.03
C LEU A 33 -22.57 -26.47 -26.55
N GLY A 34 -23.03 -27.65 -27.00
CA GLY A 34 -24.42 -27.86 -27.39
C GLY A 34 -25.39 -27.86 -26.21
N VAL A 35 -25.02 -28.49 -25.09
CA VAL A 35 -25.85 -28.56 -23.87
C VAL A 35 -25.97 -27.19 -23.19
N THR A 36 -24.91 -26.37 -23.21
CA THR A 36 -24.97 -24.99 -22.66
C THR A 36 -25.86 -24.08 -23.51
N GLN A 37 -25.91 -24.24 -24.83
CA GLN A 37 -26.83 -23.47 -25.68
C GLN A 37 -28.30 -23.89 -25.50
N MET A 38 -28.60 -25.17 -25.26
CA MET A 38 -29.98 -25.61 -24.99
C MET A 38 -30.50 -25.18 -23.62
N ALA A 39 -29.64 -25.10 -22.60
CA ALA A 39 -30.00 -24.60 -21.27
C ALA A 39 -30.28 -23.09 -21.25
N VAL A 40 -29.56 -22.31 -22.08
CA VAL A 40 -29.82 -20.86 -22.24
C VAL A 40 -31.04 -20.60 -23.13
N ALA A 41 -31.35 -21.48 -24.08
CA ALA A 41 -32.51 -21.35 -24.97
C ALA A 41 -33.86 -21.66 -24.30
N GLN A 42 -33.88 -22.33 -23.13
CA GLN A 42 -35.10 -22.60 -22.36
C GLN A 42 -35.38 -21.59 -21.25
N ALA A 43 -34.39 -20.79 -20.84
CA ALA A 43 -34.59 -19.70 -19.90
C ALA A 43 -35.01 -18.46 -20.68
N ASP A 44 -36.31 -18.20 -20.73
CA ASP A 44 -36.87 -16.95 -21.23
C ASP A 44 -37.14 -16.05 -20.01
N PRO A 45 -36.17 -15.19 -19.62
CA PRO A 45 -36.32 -14.34 -18.43
C PRO A 45 -37.53 -13.42 -18.50
N ASP A 46 -37.99 -13.05 -19.70
CA ASP A 46 -39.19 -12.22 -19.88
C ASP A 46 -40.47 -13.03 -19.58
N ARG A 47 -40.50 -14.31 -19.99
CA ARG A 47 -41.64 -15.22 -19.74
C ARG A 47 -41.71 -15.65 -18.27
N GLU A 48 -40.58 -15.92 -17.63
CA GLU A 48 -40.53 -16.23 -16.20
C GLU A 48 -40.95 -15.02 -15.34
N MET A 49 -40.54 -13.80 -15.72
CA MET A 49 -40.91 -12.56 -15.05
C MET A 49 -42.42 -12.26 -15.14
N THR A 50 -43.09 -12.65 -16.24
CA THR A 50 -44.55 -12.51 -16.38
C THR A 50 -45.37 -13.46 -15.51
N THR A 51 -44.80 -14.59 -15.08
CA THR A 51 -45.50 -15.60 -14.27
C THR A 51 -45.16 -15.58 -12.78
N ALA A 52 -44.01 -15.01 -12.41
CA ALA A 52 -43.48 -15.10 -11.04
C ALA A 52 -43.85 -13.92 -10.11
N ALA A 53 -44.31 -12.79 -10.65
CA ALA A 53 -44.71 -11.63 -9.86
C ALA A 53 -45.98 -10.98 -10.44
N PRO A 54 -46.94 -10.55 -9.61
CA PRO A 54 -47.96 -9.61 -10.08
C PRO A 54 -47.25 -8.41 -10.71
N GLY A 55 -47.65 -8.03 -11.93
CA GLY A 55 -46.99 -6.95 -12.66
C GLY A 55 -46.91 -5.69 -11.80
N ILE A 56 -45.68 -5.25 -11.51
CA ILE A 56 -45.43 -4.01 -10.77
C ILE A 56 -46.05 -2.87 -11.58
N THR A 57 -47.04 -2.18 -11.03
CA THR A 57 -47.74 -1.09 -11.70
C THR A 57 -46.80 0.10 -11.95
N ALA A 58 -47.13 0.97 -12.90
CA ALA A 58 -46.35 2.17 -13.17
C ALA A 58 -46.23 3.08 -11.92
N ASP A 59 -47.24 3.08 -11.06
CA ASP A 59 -47.20 3.80 -9.77
C ASP A 59 -46.31 3.12 -8.75
N GLN A 60 -46.35 1.78 -8.66
CA GLN A 60 -45.41 1.03 -7.82
C GLN A 60 -43.96 1.24 -8.32
N TRP A 61 -43.72 1.31 -9.63
CA TRP A 61 -42.42 1.64 -10.19
C TRP A 61 -41.99 3.08 -9.92
N ARG A 62 -42.90 4.06 -10.01
CA ARG A 62 -42.63 5.45 -9.64
C ARG A 62 -42.30 5.58 -8.15
N GLN A 63 -43.01 4.85 -7.29
CA GLN A 63 -42.81 4.81 -5.84
C GLN A 63 -41.51 4.10 -5.44
N VAL A 64 -41.17 2.97 -6.09
CA VAL A 64 -39.87 2.30 -5.89
C VAL A 64 -38.70 3.19 -6.36
N ARG A 65 -38.92 4.02 -7.39
CA ARG A 65 -37.94 4.97 -7.93
C ARG A 65 -37.84 6.27 -7.13
N SER A 66 -38.89 6.69 -6.42
CA SER A 66 -38.91 7.97 -5.70
C SER A 66 -37.95 8.02 -4.52
N GLY A 67 -37.46 6.87 -4.05
CA GLY A 67 -36.47 6.80 -2.98
C GLY A 67 -37.09 6.92 -1.58
N GLU A 68 -38.40 6.73 -1.43
CA GLU A 68 -39.08 6.73 -0.13
C GLU A 68 -38.65 5.54 0.76
N THR A 69 -38.50 5.79 2.07
CA THR A 69 -38.02 4.82 3.07
C THR A 69 -39.14 4.29 3.98
N GLY A 70 -40.36 4.21 3.46
CA GLY A 70 -41.50 3.68 4.19
C GLY A 70 -41.39 2.16 4.49
N PRO A 71 -42.26 1.61 5.36
CA PRO A 71 -42.20 0.21 5.81
C PRO A 71 -42.25 -0.83 4.69
N ASN A 72 -42.88 -0.49 3.56
CA ASN A 72 -43.02 -1.37 2.38
C ASN A 72 -41.81 -1.37 1.45
N TYR A 73 -40.77 -0.58 1.76
CA TYR A 73 -39.64 -0.31 0.87
C TYR A 73 -38.29 -0.66 1.51
N ARG A 74 -38.31 -1.21 2.74
CA ARG A 74 -37.13 -1.66 3.49
C ARG A 74 -36.95 -3.16 3.30
N ASP A 75 -35.71 -3.61 3.12
CA ASP A 75 -35.35 -5.01 3.34
C ASP A 75 -35.74 -5.38 4.78
N SER A 76 -36.40 -6.52 4.99
CA SER A 76 -36.99 -6.90 6.29
C SER A 76 -35.96 -7.30 7.34
N ARG A 77 -34.67 -7.32 7.00
CA ARG A 77 -33.58 -7.57 7.94
C ARG A 77 -33.36 -6.34 8.84
N HIS A 78 -33.39 -6.56 10.15
CA HIS A 78 -33.14 -5.63 11.28
C HIS A 78 -32.53 -4.25 10.91
N GLU A 79 -33.26 -3.16 11.16
CA GLU A 79 -32.82 -1.75 10.97
C GLU A 79 -32.32 -1.37 9.57
N SER A 80 -32.68 -2.15 8.57
CA SER A 80 -32.41 -1.90 7.17
C SER A 80 -32.91 -0.52 6.71
N ASN A 81 -32.01 0.40 6.37
CA ASN A 81 -32.31 1.59 5.56
C ASN A 81 -32.28 1.27 4.04
N TYR A 82 -32.49 0.00 3.66
CA TYR A 82 -32.36 -0.42 2.27
C TYR A 82 -33.52 0.14 1.48
N ASN A 83 -33.19 0.84 0.40
CA ASN A 83 -34.13 1.16 -0.65
C ASN A 83 -33.89 0.19 -1.80
N LEU A 84 -34.96 -0.31 -2.42
CA LEU A 84 -34.86 -1.26 -3.53
C LEU A 84 -34.07 -0.66 -4.72
N ILE A 85 -34.09 0.67 -4.87
CA ILE A 85 -33.24 1.43 -5.80
C ILE A 85 -32.31 2.35 -5.02
N ASN A 86 -30.99 2.17 -5.22
CA ASN A 86 -29.97 2.97 -4.55
C ASN A 86 -29.14 3.77 -5.56
N ALA A 87 -29.62 4.97 -5.90
CA ALA A 87 -28.95 5.85 -6.85
C ALA A 87 -27.57 6.33 -6.38
N SER A 88 -27.40 6.64 -5.09
CA SER A 88 -26.10 7.06 -4.54
C SER A 88 -25.07 5.93 -4.58
N GLY A 89 -25.50 4.69 -4.35
CA GLY A 89 -24.68 3.49 -4.49
C GLY A 89 -24.22 3.23 -5.92
N GLU A 90 -25.07 3.49 -6.91
CA GLU A 90 -24.68 3.42 -8.31
C GLU A 90 -23.66 4.52 -8.66
N THR A 91 -23.89 5.76 -8.20
CA THR A 91 -22.92 6.85 -8.35
C THR A 91 -21.57 6.50 -7.73
N TRP A 92 -21.56 6.01 -6.48
CA TRP A 92 -20.36 5.53 -5.81
C TRP A 92 -19.65 4.43 -6.61
N ARG A 93 -20.40 3.44 -7.12
CA ARG A 93 -19.85 2.33 -7.91
C ARG A 93 -19.19 2.83 -9.19
N ILE A 94 -19.83 3.78 -9.88
CA ILE A 94 -19.30 4.42 -11.08
C ILE A 94 -18.03 5.20 -10.74
N LEU A 95 -18.07 6.07 -9.72
CA LEU A 95 -16.90 6.83 -9.27
C LEU A 95 -15.73 5.90 -8.94
N ARG A 96 -15.96 4.89 -8.12
CA ARG A 96 -14.93 3.94 -7.70
C ARG A 96 -14.36 3.16 -8.89
N ASN A 97 -15.20 2.50 -9.68
CA ASN A 97 -14.72 1.55 -10.68
C ASN A 97 -14.29 2.21 -11.99
N ARG A 98 -14.91 3.33 -12.39
CA ARG A 98 -14.58 4.01 -13.65
C ARG A 98 -13.45 5.04 -13.48
N TRP A 99 -13.35 5.64 -12.29
CA TRP A 99 -12.39 6.72 -12.04
C TRP A 99 -11.34 6.33 -11.02
N VAL A 100 -11.71 6.01 -9.78
CA VAL A 100 -10.72 5.83 -8.70
C VAL A 100 -9.79 4.64 -8.97
N SER A 101 -10.32 3.45 -9.27
CA SER A 101 -9.49 2.24 -9.46
C SER A 101 -8.55 2.35 -10.66
N PRO A 102 -8.99 2.75 -11.88
CA PRO A 102 -8.10 2.86 -13.02
C PRO A 102 -7.05 3.97 -12.88
N PHE A 103 -7.45 5.17 -12.43
CA PHE A 103 -6.50 6.27 -12.25
C PHE A 103 -5.52 6.00 -11.10
N GLY A 104 -5.94 5.27 -10.06
CA GLY A 104 -5.06 4.78 -9.02
C GLY A 104 -3.95 3.87 -9.56
N MET A 105 -4.30 2.95 -10.45
CA MET A 105 -3.33 2.08 -11.12
C MET A 105 -2.38 2.86 -12.03
N ILE A 106 -2.90 3.86 -12.75
CA ILE A 106 -2.08 4.76 -13.57
C ILE A 106 -1.13 5.57 -12.67
N ALA A 107 -1.58 6.06 -11.52
CA ALA A 107 -0.74 6.84 -10.61
C ALA A 107 0.39 5.99 -10.02
N ILE A 108 0.10 4.79 -9.53
CA ILE A 108 1.10 3.90 -8.92
C ILE A 108 2.06 3.36 -10.00
N GLY A 109 1.52 2.81 -11.09
CA GLY A 109 2.32 2.29 -12.20
C GLY A 109 3.12 3.39 -12.90
N GLY A 110 2.52 4.58 -13.07
CA GLY A 110 3.18 5.76 -13.63
C GLY A 110 4.30 6.27 -12.74
N MET A 111 4.13 6.31 -11.43
CA MET A 111 5.21 6.66 -10.50
C MET A 111 6.35 5.61 -10.54
N ALA A 112 6.01 4.31 -10.54
CA ALA A 112 7.02 3.26 -10.66
C ALA A 112 7.81 3.38 -11.98
N ALA A 113 7.12 3.65 -13.09
CA ALA A 113 7.75 3.90 -14.39
C ALA A 113 8.61 5.17 -14.39
N LEU A 114 8.15 6.25 -13.75
CA LEU A 114 8.90 7.49 -13.59
C LEU A 114 10.19 7.26 -12.81
N ILE A 115 10.13 6.53 -11.68
CA ILE A 115 11.29 6.18 -10.88
C ILE A 115 12.26 5.32 -11.69
N ALA A 116 11.76 4.31 -12.41
CA ALA A 116 12.59 3.47 -13.26
C ALA A 116 13.29 4.30 -14.35
N LEU A 117 12.55 5.16 -15.05
CA LEU A 117 13.09 6.06 -16.06
C LEU A 117 14.14 7.00 -15.47
N PHE A 118 13.83 7.63 -14.34
CA PHE A 118 14.75 8.51 -13.63
C PHE A 118 16.03 7.77 -13.23
N TYR A 119 15.92 6.54 -12.70
CA TYR A 119 17.06 5.72 -12.34
C TYR A 119 17.92 5.37 -13.57
N PHE A 120 17.34 5.03 -14.71
CA PHE A 120 18.13 4.71 -15.91
C PHE A 120 18.75 5.94 -16.59
N ILE A 121 18.15 7.13 -16.46
CA ILE A 121 18.67 8.37 -17.06
C ILE A 121 19.69 9.05 -16.14
N VAL A 122 19.36 9.19 -14.86
CA VAL A 122 20.12 9.97 -13.88
C VAL A 122 20.99 9.09 -12.99
N GLY A 123 20.53 7.87 -12.68
CA GLY A 123 21.26 6.94 -11.82
C GLY A 123 21.08 7.22 -10.33
N ARG A 124 21.97 6.63 -9.54
CA ARG A 124 22.11 6.92 -8.10
C ARG A 124 22.87 8.22 -7.93
N LYS A 125 22.39 9.10 -7.03
CA LYS A 125 23.15 10.26 -6.58
C LYS A 125 24.22 9.83 -5.59
N TYR A 126 25.47 9.85 -6.05
CA TYR A 126 26.65 9.62 -5.22
C TYR A 126 27.09 10.91 -4.53
N LEU A 127 27.84 10.76 -3.44
CA LEU A 127 28.48 11.90 -2.78
C LEU A 127 29.49 12.56 -3.71
N GLU A 128 29.54 13.88 -3.70
CA GLU A 128 30.52 14.64 -4.49
C GLU A 128 31.94 14.51 -3.91
N GLU A 129 32.03 14.37 -2.60
CA GLU A 129 33.28 14.14 -1.88
C GLU A 129 33.34 12.72 -1.29
N PRO A 130 34.56 12.16 -1.08
CA PRO A 130 34.70 10.89 -0.38
C PRO A 130 34.16 10.96 1.05
N ARG A 131 33.69 9.81 1.56
CA ARG A 131 33.29 9.65 2.95
C ARG A 131 34.49 9.87 3.89
N THR A 132 34.27 10.58 4.99
CA THR A 132 35.32 10.82 5.99
C THR A 132 35.44 9.67 6.99
N GLY A 133 34.39 8.86 7.14
CA GLY A 133 34.27 7.85 8.20
C GLY A 133 33.94 8.46 9.57
N ARG A 134 33.77 9.79 9.65
CA ARG A 134 33.25 10.48 10.82
C ARG A 134 31.73 10.51 10.72
N LEU A 135 31.07 10.03 11.75
CA LEU A 135 29.66 9.76 11.76
C LEU A 135 28.92 10.72 12.71
N LEU A 136 27.79 11.24 12.24
CA LEU A 136 26.87 12.08 13.01
C LEU A 136 25.59 11.30 13.33
N LEU A 137 25.15 11.36 14.58
CA LEU A 137 23.86 10.78 14.98
C LEU A 137 22.73 11.61 14.38
N ARG A 138 22.02 11.05 13.40
CA ARG A 138 20.84 11.66 12.78
C ARG A 138 19.55 11.19 13.45
N TRP A 139 19.42 9.88 13.71
CA TRP A 139 18.18 9.30 14.23
C TRP A 139 18.41 8.38 15.44
N SER A 140 17.73 8.70 16.54
CA SER A 140 17.73 7.86 17.75
C SER A 140 17.08 6.50 17.49
N LEU A 141 17.43 5.50 18.31
CA LEU A 141 16.88 4.14 18.19
C LEU A 141 15.35 4.15 18.23
N LEU A 142 14.75 4.92 19.13
CA LEU A 142 13.29 5.02 19.27
C LEU A 142 12.63 5.55 17.98
N MET A 143 13.21 6.59 17.38
CA MET A 143 12.67 7.17 16.14
C MET A 143 12.79 6.19 14.97
N ARG A 144 13.89 5.44 14.88
CA ARG A 144 14.05 4.40 13.87
C ARG A 144 13.07 3.25 14.06
N ALA A 145 12.88 2.78 15.29
CA ALA A 145 11.91 1.73 15.61
C ALA A 145 10.48 2.16 15.26
N LEU A 146 10.10 3.40 15.61
CA LEU A 146 8.82 3.99 15.24
C LEU A 146 8.66 4.03 13.72
N HIS A 147 9.68 4.50 13.00
CA HIS A 147 9.67 4.54 11.54
C HIS A 147 9.51 3.16 10.91
N TRP A 148 10.34 2.18 11.24
CA TRP A 148 10.25 0.85 10.65
C TRP A 148 8.92 0.16 10.95
N THR A 149 8.34 0.42 12.13
CA THR A 149 7.01 -0.06 12.49
C THR A 149 5.94 0.60 11.59
N VAL A 150 5.92 1.93 11.51
CA VAL A 150 4.97 2.68 10.67
C VAL A 150 5.12 2.32 9.19
N ALA A 151 6.36 2.19 8.69
CA ALA A 151 6.64 1.82 7.30
C ALA A 151 6.17 0.40 6.98
N THR A 152 6.42 -0.57 7.86
CA THR A 152 5.97 -1.96 7.67
C THR A 152 4.44 -2.05 7.67
N LEU A 153 3.79 -1.34 8.60
CA LEU A 153 2.33 -1.24 8.64
C LEU A 153 1.80 -0.59 7.37
N PHE A 154 2.38 0.53 6.93
CA PHE A 154 1.98 1.22 5.71
C PHE A 154 2.08 0.31 4.48
N ILE A 155 3.20 -0.40 4.29
CA ILE A 155 3.38 -1.32 3.17
C ILE A 155 2.34 -2.44 3.22
N THR A 156 2.10 -3.03 4.40
CA THR A 156 1.09 -4.07 4.58
C THR A 156 -0.31 -3.55 4.26
N LEU A 157 -0.66 -2.35 4.72
CA LEU A 157 -1.94 -1.69 4.44
C LEU A 157 -2.10 -1.33 2.97
N ALA A 158 -1.05 -0.84 2.32
CA ALA A 158 -1.06 -0.53 0.90
C ALA A 158 -1.30 -1.80 0.06
N LEU A 159 -0.57 -2.88 0.35
CA LEU A 159 -0.72 -4.16 -0.37
C LEU A 159 -2.09 -4.79 -0.16
N THR A 160 -2.57 -4.82 1.08
CA THR A 160 -3.91 -5.35 1.40
C THR A 160 -5.00 -4.48 0.80
N GLY A 161 -4.89 -3.14 0.86
CA GLY A 161 -5.83 -2.20 0.25
C GLY A 161 -5.90 -2.33 -1.27
N LEU A 162 -4.74 -2.48 -1.94
CA LEU A 162 -4.66 -2.75 -3.37
C LEU A 162 -5.33 -4.09 -3.72
N ASN A 163 -5.10 -5.13 -2.92
CA ASN A 163 -5.77 -6.41 -3.13
C ASN A 163 -7.30 -6.32 -2.94
N LEU A 164 -7.77 -5.58 -1.93
CA LEU A 164 -9.21 -5.34 -1.71
C LEU A 164 -9.85 -4.56 -2.87
N LEU A 165 -9.14 -3.59 -3.45
CA LEU A 165 -9.63 -2.77 -4.55
C LEU A 165 -9.57 -3.47 -5.91
N LEU A 166 -8.48 -4.18 -6.19
CA LEU A 166 -8.10 -4.62 -7.54
C LEU A 166 -7.90 -6.14 -7.66
N GLY A 167 -7.80 -6.87 -6.55
CA GLY A 167 -7.43 -8.28 -6.53
C GLY A 167 -8.36 -9.17 -7.35
N LYS A 168 -9.63 -8.78 -7.51
CA LYS A 168 -10.59 -9.49 -8.39
C LYS A 168 -10.16 -9.48 -9.86
N PHE A 169 -9.51 -8.43 -10.35
CA PHE A 169 -9.14 -8.31 -11.77
C PHE A 169 -7.84 -9.06 -12.10
N VAL A 170 -6.99 -9.26 -11.09
CA VAL A 170 -5.66 -9.87 -11.26
C VAL A 170 -5.64 -11.29 -10.72
N PHE A 171 -5.93 -11.48 -9.43
CA PHE A 171 -5.70 -12.76 -8.76
C PHE A 171 -6.82 -13.77 -8.98
N ARG A 172 -8.07 -13.31 -9.13
CA ARG A 172 -9.19 -14.21 -9.41
C ARG A 172 -9.00 -14.95 -10.74
N SER A 173 -8.57 -14.25 -11.79
CA SER A 173 -8.31 -14.83 -13.11
C SER A 173 -7.08 -15.73 -13.13
N LEU A 174 -6.04 -15.40 -12.34
CA LEU A 174 -4.81 -16.18 -12.28
C LEU A 174 -4.91 -17.44 -11.41
N PHE A 175 -5.64 -17.39 -10.30
CA PHE A 175 -5.62 -18.43 -9.26
C PHE A 175 -6.99 -19.04 -8.92
N GLY A 176 -8.08 -18.53 -9.49
CA GLY A 176 -9.44 -19.00 -9.24
C GLY A 176 -10.08 -18.50 -7.94
N ASP A 177 -11.36 -18.83 -7.76
CA ASP A 177 -12.22 -18.26 -6.72
C ASP A 177 -11.79 -18.62 -5.29
N ALA A 178 -11.28 -19.85 -5.08
CA ALA A 178 -10.88 -20.32 -3.75
C ALA A 178 -9.67 -19.54 -3.20
N VAL A 179 -8.60 -19.41 -4.01
CA VAL A 179 -7.38 -18.69 -3.61
C VAL A 179 -7.68 -17.19 -3.45
N TRP A 180 -8.41 -16.60 -4.40
CA TRP A 180 -8.81 -15.20 -4.32
C TRP A 180 -9.66 -14.91 -3.07
N GLY A 181 -10.63 -15.77 -2.76
CA GLY A 181 -11.48 -15.63 -1.57
C GLY A 181 -10.67 -15.62 -0.27
N TRP A 182 -9.70 -16.54 -0.14
CA TRP A 182 -8.79 -16.56 1.01
C TRP A 182 -7.93 -15.29 1.09
N MET A 183 -7.35 -14.86 -0.03
CA MET A 183 -6.51 -13.65 -0.09
C MET A 183 -7.29 -12.40 0.33
N VAL A 184 -8.52 -12.23 -0.16
CA VAL A 184 -9.38 -11.09 0.19
C VAL A 184 -9.77 -11.14 1.67
N SER A 185 -10.11 -12.33 2.18
CA SER A 185 -10.44 -12.50 3.61
C SER A 185 -9.24 -12.14 4.50
N ALA A 186 -8.06 -12.67 4.21
CA ALA A 186 -6.84 -12.37 4.94
C ALA A 186 -6.49 -10.87 4.85
N SER A 187 -6.60 -10.28 3.66
CA SER A 187 -6.33 -8.86 3.45
C SER A 187 -7.28 -7.99 4.25
N LYS A 188 -8.58 -8.30 4.25
CA LYS A 188 -9.57 -7.56 5.04
C LYS A 188 -9.23 -7.60 6.54
N VAL A 189 -8.96 -8.79 7.08
CA VAL A 189 -8.63 -8.94 8.51
C VAL A 189 -7.38 -8.13 8.84
N LEU A 190 -6.29 -8.31 8.09
CA LEU A 190 -5.06 -7.56 8.31
C LEU A 190 -5.28 -6.04 8.19
N HIS A 191 -6.00 -5.60 7.17
CA HIS A 191 -6.22 -4.17 6.92
C HIS A 191 -7.01 -3.50 8.05
N ASN A 192 -8.09 -4.15 8.49
CA ASN A 192 -8.97 -3.63 9.53
C ASN A 192 -8.28 -3.58 10.90
N TYR A 193 -7.50 -4.61 11.28
CA TYR A 193 -6.82 -4.59 12.58
C TYR A 193 -5.55 -3.73 12.60
N LEU A 194 -4.77 -3.72 11.51
CA LEU A 194 -3.51 -2.97 11.45
C LEU A 194 -3.73 -1.49 11.13
N GLY A 195 -4.85 -1.12 10.50
CA GLY A 195 -5.19 0.27 10.16
C GLY A 195 -5.27 1.20 11.37
N PRO A 196 -6.04 0.87 12.43
CA PRO A 196 -6.09 1.65 13.66
C PRO A 196 -4.74 1.77 14.36
N ILE A 197 -3.94 0.68 14.40
CA ILE A 197 -2.59 0.69 14.98
C ILE A 197 -1.68 1.65 14.21
N PHE A 198 -1.71 1.58 12.87
CA PHE A 198 -1.00 2.53 12.01
C PHE A 198 -1.45 3.97 12.28
N GLY A 199 -2.75 4.22 12.43
CA GLY A 199 -3.28 5.55 12.72
C GLY A 199 -2.73 6.15 14.01
N VAL A 200 -2.70 5.37 15.10
CA VAL A 200 -2.13 5.81 16.38
C VAL A 200 -0.64 6.10 16.25
N LEU A 201 0.14 5.18 15.66
CA LEU A 201 1.58 5.34 15.51
C LEU A 201 1.95 6.49 14.55
N LEU A 202 1.15 6.71 13.51
CA LEU A 202 1.30 7.85 12.61
C LEU A 202 1.14 9.16 13.38
N VAL A 203 0.10 9.30 14.21
CA VAL A 203 -0.11 10.51 15.04
C VAL A 203 1.08 10.75 15.97
N ILE A 204 1.55 9.69 16.65
CA ILE A 204 2.74 9.77 17.52
C ILE A 204 3.95 10.26 16.72
N MET A 205 4.21 9.65 15.55
CA MET A 205 5.31 10.04 14.67
C MET A 205 5.21 11.50 14.21
N LEU A 206 4.01 11.96 13.82
CA LEU A 206 3.78 13.32 13.37
C LEU A 206 4.08 14.33 14.48
N ILE A 207 3.63 14.05 15.71
CA ILE A 207 3.92 14.90 16.88
C ILE A 207 5.41 14.91 17.18
N SER A 208 6.07 13.76 17.16
CA SER A 208 7.51 13.65 17.43
C SER A 208 8.38 14.40 16.41
N LEU A 209 7.91 14.54 15.16
CA LEU A 209 8.68 15.13 14.06
C LEU A 209 8.23 16.55 13.67
N ILE A 210 7.21 17.12 14.32
CA ILE A 210 6.61 18.39 13.89
C ILE A 210 7.61 19.54 13.88
N LYS A 211 8.48 19.62 14.89
CA LYS A 211 9.44 20.73 15.06
C LYS A 211 10.38 20.85 13.87
N GLU A 212 10.87 19.72 13.38
CA GLU A 212 11.85 19.71 12.28
C GLU A 212 11.20 19.85 10.90
N ASN A 213 9.88 19.67 10.84
CA ASN A 213 9.12 19.72 9.60
C ASN A 213 8.38 21.04 9.35
N ILE A 214 8.58 22.05 10.20
CA ILE A 214 8.03 23.39 9.95
C ILE A 214 8.71 24.00 8.71
N PRO A 215 7.93 24.47 7.70
CA PRO A 215 8.51 25.11 6.52
C PRO A 215 9.30 26.37 6.87
N LYS A 216 10.50 26.49 6.33
CA LYS A 216 11.45 27.59 6.49
C LYS A 216 11.67 28.30 5.15
N LYS A 217 12.20 29.53 5.18
CA LYS A 217 12.41 30.34 3.96
C LYS A 217 13.31 29.66 2.93
N HIS A 218 14.32 28.90 3.36
CA HIS A 218 15.22 28.17 2.45
C HIS A 218 14.52 27.03 1.69
N ASP A 219 13.41 26.48 2.19
CA ASP A 219 12.69 25.41 1.50
C ASP A 219 12.11 25.89 0.16
N TRP A 220 11.70 27.17 0.08
CA TRP A 220 11.27 27.76 -1.18
C TRP A 220 12.39 27.84 -2.22
N VAL A 221 13.61 28.11 -1.77
CA VAL A 221 14.80 28.11 -2.64
C VAL A 221 15.13 26.68 -3.06
N TRP A 222 15.01 25.72 -2.15
CA TRP A 222 15.18 24.29 -2.40
C TRP A 222 14.24 23.80 -3.52
N PHE A 223 12.95 24.15 -3.45
CA PHE A 223 11.98 23.80 -4.50
C PHE A 223 12.28 24.48 -5.84
N LYS A 224 12.65 25.78 -5.84
CA LYS A 224 13.01 26.50 -7.08
C LYS A 224 14.22 25.89 -7.78
N LYS A 225 15.14 25.30 -7.01
CA LYS A 225 16.34 24.59 -7.52
C LYS A 225 16.08 23.09 -7.77
N GLY A 226 14.82 22.64 -7.74
CA GLY A 226 14.46 21.24 -8.01
C GLY A 226 15.08 20.25 -7.02
N GLY A 227 15.32 20.69 -5.77
CA GLY A 227 15.90 19.86 -4.72
C GLY A 227 17.34 19.45 -4.93
N GLY A 228 18.09 20.17 -5.79
CA GLY A 228 19.48 19.84 -6.11
C GLY A 228 19.62 18.59 -6.99
N MET A 229 18.51 18.07 -7.54
CA MET A 229 18.52 17.00 -8.55
C MET A 229 18.58 17.55 -9.98
N ILE A 230 18.31 18.85 -10.17
CA ILE A 230 18.29 19.51 -11.47
C ILE A 230 19.36 20.62 -11.47
N GLY A 231 20.42 20.44 -12.26
CA GLY A 231 21.54 21.37 -12.36
C GLY A 231 22.67 21.11 -11.35
N LYS A 232 23.65 22.02 -11.29
CA LYS A 232 24.88 21.89 -10.47
C LYS A 232 24.89 22.80 -9.22
N GLY A 233 23.71 23.08 -8.67
CA GLY A 233 23.57 24.04 -7.56
C GLY A 233 23.37 23.35 -6.23
N HIS A 234 24.24 23.65 -5.25
CA HIS A 234 24.00 23.28 -3.86
C HIS A 234 22.71 23.95 -3.33
N VAL A 235 21.93 23.19 -2.58
CA VAL A 235 20.66 23.61 -1.98
C VAL A 235 20.75 23.50 -0.47
N ASP A 236 20.55 24.63 0.21
CA ASP A 236 20.60 24.64 1.67
C ASP A 236 19.45 23.84 2.27
N ALA A 237 19.75 23.04 3.28
CA ALA A 237 18.76 22.26 4.02
C ALA A 237 19.13 22.15 5.50
N GLY A 238 18.14 22.34 6.37
CA GLY A 238 18.24 22.00 7.78
C GLY A 238 18.14 20.49 8.02
N PHE A 239 17.74 20.08 9.23
CA PHE A 239 17.63 18.67 9.58
C PHE A 239 16.74 17.87 8.60
N CYS A 240 15.59 18.43 8.26
CA CYS A 240 14.76 17.99 7.14
C CYS A 240 14.89 18.96 5.95
N ASN A 241 15.06 18.42 4.74
CA ASN A 241 15.03 19.20 3.50
C ASN A 241 13.58 19.47 3.03
N GLY A 242 13.42 20.30 2.00
CA GLY A 242 12.09 20.68 1.50
C GLY A 242 11.23 19.49 1.04
N GLY A 243 11.85 18.46 0.44
CA GLY A 243 11.16 17.24 0.03
C GLY A 243 10.69 16.38 1.21
N GLU A 244 11.53 16.19 2.22
CA GLU A 244 11.16 15.49 3.46
C GLU A 244 10.01 16.21 4.18
N LYS A 245 10.03 17.56 4.22
CA LYS A 245 8.94 18.37 4.78
C LYS A 245 7.65 18.23 3.97
N ALA A 246 7.72 18.23 2.64
CA ALA A 246 6.55 18.00 1.80
C ALA A 246 5.94 16.63 2.05
N TRP A 247 6.78 15.59 2.19
CA TRP A 247 6.34 14.25 2.56
C TRP A 247 5.67 14.21 3.94
N TYR A 248 6.27 14.86 4.94
CA TYR A 248 5.68 14.99 6.27
C TYR A 248 4.28 15.63 6.21
N TRP A 249 4.13 16.76 5.53
CA TRP A 249 2.84 17.46 5.46
C TRP A 249 1.80 16.71 4.63
N LEU A 250 2.22 15.97 3.61
CA LEU A 250 1.34 15.05 2.88
C LEU A 250 0.81 13.94 3.79
N LEU A 251 1.66 13.33 4.63
CA LEU A 251 1.23 12.35 5.64
C LEU A 251 0.34 12.99 6.72
N ALA A 252 0.69 14.19 7.20
CA ALA A 252 -0.06 14.90 8.22
C ALA A 252 -1.47 15.29 7.76
N SER A 253 -1.64 15.57 6.47
CA SER A 253 -2.93 15.95 5.88
C SER A 253 -3.67 14.75 5.32
N VAL A 254 -3.19 14.20 4.20
CA VAL A 254 -3.83 13.10 3.48
C VAL A 254 -3.76 11.80 4.29
N GLY A 255 -2.65 11.53 4.98
CA GLY A 255 -2.54 10.35 5.83
C GLY A 255 -3.56 10.35 6.97
N ILE A 256 -3.73 11.48 7.67
CA ILE A 256 -4.78 11.62 8.69
C ILE A 256 -6.18 11.51 8.09
N LEU A 257 -6.41 12.07 6.90
CA LEU A 257 -7.70 11.92 6.21
C LEU A 257 -8.01 10.46 5.84
N VAL A 258 -7.02 9.70 5.38
CA VAL A 258 -7.13 8.26 5.11
C VAL A 258 -7.41 7.49 6.39
N VAL A 259 -6.71 7.79 7.48
CA VAL A 259 -6.96 7.18 8.80
C VAL A 259 -8.38 7.49 9.26
N ALA A 260 -8.80 8.75 9.26
CA ALA A 260 -10.14 9.16 9.70
C ALA A 260 -11.25 8.48 8.89
N SER A 261 -11.15 8.50 7.55
CA SER A 261 -12.09 7.80 6.68
C SER A 261 -12.04 6.27 6.86
N GLY A 262 -10.88 5.71 7.20
CA GLY A 262 -10.71 4.29 7.56
C GLY A 262 -11.44 3.91 8.84
N PHE A 263 -11.38 4.75 9.88
CA PHE A 263 -12.13 4.55 11.12
C PHE A 263 -13.65 4.56 10.89
N VAL A 264 -14.14 5.48 10.05
CA VAL A 264 -15.55 5.50 9.62
C VAL A 264 -15.92 4.18 8.93
N LEU A 265 -15.03 3.64 8.09
CA LEU A 265 -15.21 2.37 7.37
C LEU A 265 -15.18 1.14 8.27
N ASP A 266 -14.33 1.12 9.28
CA ASP A 266 -14.08 -0.04 10.12
C ASP A 266 -15.07 -0.17 11.28
N PHE A 267 -15.58 0.96 11.78
CA PHE A 267 -16.49 1.00 12.92
C PHE A 267 -17.85 1.60 12.54
N PRO A 268 -18.68 0.90 11.74
CA PRO A 268 -20.01 1.37 11.30
C PRO A 268 -21.07 1.39 12.43
N ASN A 269 -20.69 1.76 13.66
CA ASN A 269 -21.49 1.62 14.89
C ASN A 269 -21.98 2.96 15.48
N PHE A 270 -21.72 4.08 14.80
CA PHE A 270 -22.06 5.44 15.27
C PHE A 270 -23.15 6.11 14.40
N ASP A 271 -24.20 5.36 14.04
CA ASP A 271 -25.34 5.83 13.22
C ASP A 271 -24.97 6.42 11.85
N GLN A 272 -23.77 6.11 11.35
CA GLN A 272 -23.33 6.55 10.03
C GLN A 272 -24.13 5.88 8.90
N GLY A 273 -24.82 6.72 8.14
CA GLY A 273 -25.59 6.31 6.98
C GLY A 273 -24.72 5.80 5.83
N ARG A 274 -25.35 5.09 4.90
CA ARG A 274 -24.68 4.51 3.73
C ARG A 274 -23.99 5.55 2.84
N ASP A 275 -24.56 6.74 2.74
CA ASP A 275 -23.96 7.83 1.96
C ASP A 275 -22.62 8.28 2.57
N THR A 276 -22.57 8.47 3.89
CA THR A 276 -21.33 8.72 4.64
C THR A 276 -20.30 7.64 4.37
N MET A 277 -20.72 6.37 4.39
CA MET A 277 -19.83 5.23 4.11
C MET A 277 -19.28 5.24 2.68
N GLN A 278 -20.11 5.60 1.71
CA GLN A 278 -19.72 5.69 0.30
C GLN A 278 -18.68 6.80 0.10
N TRP A 279 -18.90 7.98 0.69
CA TRP A 279 -17.95 9.09 0.62
C TRP A 279 -16.65 8.79 1.35
N ALA A 280 -16.72 8.21 2.56
CA ALA A 280 -15.55 7.76 3.30
C ALA A 280 -14.73 6.77 2.46
N ASN A 281 -15.39 5.83 1.77
CA ASN A 281 -14.69 4.90 0.88
C ASN A 281 -13.97 5.58 -0.29
N ILE A 282 -14.59 6.57 -0.94
CA ILE A 282 -13.96 7.31 -2.05
C ILE A 282 -12.77 8.12 -1.54
N ILE A 283 -12.94 8.87 -0.45
CA ILE A 283 -11.88 9.67 0.18
C ILE A 283 -10.70 8.78 0.57
N HIS A 284 -11.00 7.67 1.26
CA HIS A 284 -10.00 6.70 1.69
C HIS A 284 -9.24 6.12 0.50
N ALA A 285 -9.95 5.66 -0.54
CA ALA A 285 -9.33 5.05 -1.71
C ALA A 285 -8.44 6.04 -2.47
N VAL A 286 -8.95 7.25 -2.76
CA VAL A 286 -8.17 8.28 -3.48
C VAL A 286 -6.92 8.68 -2.70
N GLY A 287 -7.07 8.96 -1.40
CA GLY A 287 -5.95 9.34 -0.54
C GLY A 287 -4.92 8.22 -0.41
N ALA A 288 -5.37 6.97 -0.18
CA ALA A 288 -4.48 5.83 -0.02
C ALA A 288 -3.71 5.49 -1.31
N LEU A 289 -4.36 5.58 -2.47
CA LEU A 289 -3.70 5.37 -3.77
C LEU A 289 -2.66 6.46 -4.05
N GLY A 290 -2.99 7.72 -3.77
CA GLY A 290 -2.06 8.84 -3.91
C GLY A 290 -0.84 8.71 -2.98
N LEU A 291 -1.06 8.41 -1.70
CA LEU A 291 0.01 8.15 -0.73
C LEU A 291 0.86 6.95 -1.15
N THR A 292 0.25 5.87 -1.63
CA THR A 292 0.97 4.70 -2.12
C THR A 292 1.89 5.08 -3.28
N ALA A 293 1.40 5.85 -4.26
CA ALA A 293 2.21 6.32 -5.37
C ALA A 293 3.40 7.16 -4.86
N VAL A 294 3.16 8.23 -4.09
CA VAL A 294 4.24 9.11 -3.61
C VAL A 294 5.23 8.37 -2.70
N SER A 295 4.76 7.39 -1.91
CA SER A 295 5.62 6.58 -1.05
C SER A 295 6.70 5.81 -1.83
N LEU A 296 6.43 5.43 -3.08
CA LEU A 296 7.45 4.79 -3.92
C LEU A 296 8.65 5.72 -4.14
N GLY A 297 8.40 7.02 -4.32
CA GLY A 297 9.44 8.04 -4.44
C GLY A 297 10.22 8.22 -3.14
N HIS A 298 9.52 8.26 -2.00
CA HIS A 298 10.15 8.31 -0.68
C HIS A 298 11.06 7.09 -0.44
N ILE A 299 10.57 5.87 -0.72
CA ILE A 299 11.34 4.63 -0.60
C ILE A 299 12.54 4.67 -1.53
N TYR A 300 12.37 5.08 -2.79
CA TYR A 300 13.45 5.17 -3.76
C TYR A 300 14.57 6.11 -3.28
N ILE A 301 14.26 7.37 -2.95
CA ILE A 301 15.26 8.35 -2.51
C ILE A 301 15.96 7.90 -1.22
N GLY A 302 15.20 7.32 -0.26
CA GLY A 302 15.75 6.85 1.01
C GLY A 302 16.58 5.57 0.93
N THR A 303 16.56 4.84 -0.19
CA THR A 303 17.25 3.54 -0.33
C THR A 303 18.27 3.54 -1.48
N LEU A 304 17.78 3.56 -2.72
CA LEU A 304 18.58 3.37 -3.94
C LEU A 304 18.98 4.69 -4.58
N GLY A 305 18.17 5.74 -4.41
CA GLY A 305 18.30 7.01 -5.11
C GLY A 305 19.44 7.88 -4.57
N THR A 306 19.66 7.90 -3.25
CA THR A 306 20.68 8.74 -2.62
C THR A 306 21.66 7.89 -1.82
N GLU A 307 22.96 8.05 -2.11
CA GLU A 307 24.01 7.44 -1.30
C GLU A 307 23.92 7.87 0.17
N GLY A 308 24.20 6.98 1.13
CA GLY A 308 24.28 7.29 2.56
C GLY A 308 22.94 7.50 3.27
N ALA A 309 21.83 7.71 2.55
CA ALA A 309 20.53 8.00 3.15
C ALA A 309 19.97 6.83 3.99
N LEU A 310 20.09 5.59 3.50
CA LEU A 310 19.57 4.41 4.18
C LEU A 310 20.24 4.15 5.54
N GLU A 311 21.53 4.46 5.66
CA GLU A 311 22.33 4.25 6.87
C GLU A 311 21.76 5.03 8.05
N GLY A 312 21.25 6.24 7.82
CA GLY A 312 20.56 7.02 8.84
C GLY A 312 19.37 6.28 9.46
N MET A 313 18.62 5.49 8.68
CA MET A 313 17.45 4.77 9.18
C MET A 313 17.75 3.37 9.71
N THR A 314 18.87 2.76 9.31
CA THR A 314 19.28 1.43 9.81
C THR A 314 20.17 1.53 11.04
N THR A 315 21.20 2.38 10.99
CA THR A 315 22.20 2.53 12.07
C THR A 315 21.93 3.72 12.98
N GLY A 316 21.26 4.75 12.46
CA GLY A 316 21.07 6.06 13.10
C GLY A 316 22.08 7.11 12.74
N TYR A 317 23.16 6.69 12.09
CA TYR A 317 24.30 7.53 11.81
C TYR A 317 24.39 7.81 10.31
N VAL A 318 24.91 8.99 9.97
CA VAL A 318 25.23 9.39 8.61
C VAL A 318 26.65 9.93 8.57
N ASP A 319 27.33 9.75 7.44
CA ASP A 319 28.67 10.31 7.23
C ASP A 319 28.65 11.84 7.22
N GLU A 320 29.71 12.44 7.73
CA GLU A 320 29.91 13.88 7.78
C GLU A 320 29.79 14.52 6.38
N THR A 321 30.36 13.89 5.36
CA THR A 321 30.27 14.36 3.97
C THR A 321 28.82 14.37 3.49
N TRP A 322 28.06 13.34 3.83
CA TRP A 322 26.64 13.28 3.49
C TRP A 322 25.85 14.41 4.16
N ALA A 323 26.12 14.67 5.44
CA ALA A 323 25.48 15.75 6.18
C ALA A 323 25.81 17.13 5.58
N LYS A 324 27.08 17.38 5.23
CA LYS A 324 27.52 18.61 4.54
C LYS A 324 26.80 18.80 3.20
N GLU A 325 26.73 17.76 2.38
CA GLU A 325 26.17 17.88 1.04
C GLU A 325 24.64 18.04 1.07
N HIS A 326 23.95 17.22 1.86
CA HIS A 326 22.48 17.13 1.81
C HIS A 326 21.76 17.97 2.85
N HIS A 327 22.45 18.36 3.94
CA HIS A 327 21.87 18.98 5.14
C HIS A 327 22.83 19.98 5.78
N ASN A 328 23.49 20.82 4.96
CA ASN A 328 24.57 21.72 5.40
C ASN A 328 24.22 22.59 6.62
N LEU A 329 22.99 23.13 6.69
CA LEU A 329 22.60 23.98 7.81
C LEU A 329 22.53 23.18 9.11
N TRP A 330 22.06 21.94 9.07
CA TRP A 330 22.09 21.05 10.22
C TRP A 330 23.51 20.60 10.55
N TYR A 331 24.31 20.29 9.54
CA TYR A 331 25.71 19.92 9.74
C TYR A 331 26.47 21.00 10.53
N GLU A 332 26.30 22.28 10.19
CA GLU A 332 26.95 23.37 10.94
C GLU A 332 26.56 23.43 12.43
N GLU A 333 25.35 22.97 12.77
CA GLU A 333 24.86 22.90 14.16
C GLU A 333 25.49 21.75 14.96
N VAL A 334 25.86 20.64 14.29
CA VAL A 334 26.25 19.39 14.98
C VAL A 334 27.64 18.86 14.62
N LYS A 335 28.40 19.51 13.74
CA LYS A 335 29.71 19.03 13.25
C LYS A 335 30.72 18.63 14.33
N ASP A 336 30.69 19.31 15.47
CA ASP A 336 31.60 19.03 16.59
C ASP A 336 31.24 17.74 17.35
N GLN A 337 30.10 17.11 17.02
CA GLN A 337 29.63 15.85 17.62
C GLN A 337 30.02 14.62 16.78
N ALA A 338 30.72 14.79 15.66
CA ALA A 338 31.08 13.70 14.77
C ALA A 338 32.15 12.78 15.37
N ILE A 339 31.84 11.49 15.46
CA ILE A 339 32.65 10.43 16.10
C ILE A 339 33.02 9.34 15.08
N SER A 340 34.06 8.55 15.37
CA SER A 340 34.47 7.46 14.48
C SER A 340 33.58 6.21 14.61
N GLU A 341 33.62 5.33 13.61
CA GLU A 341 32.97 4.01 13.69
C GLU A 341 33.48 3.17 14.87
N GLU A 342 34.78 3.25 15.16
CA GLU A 342 35.42 2.54 16.28
C GLU A 342 34.87 3.03 17.62
N GLU A 343 34.68 4.34 17.78
CA GLU A 343 34.09 4.92 18.99
C GLU A 343 32.63 4.48 19.18
N ILE A 344 31.86 4.40 18.09
CA ILE A 344 30.48 3.88 18.13
C ILE A 344 30.48 2.40 18.55
N ALA A 345 31.37 1.60 17.99
CA ALA A 345 31.50 0.17 18.33
C ALA A 345 31.88 -0.01 19.80
N ALA A 346 32.85 0.77 20.30
CA ALA A 346 33.26 0.76 21.70
C ALA A 346 32.11 1.13 22.65
N ARG A 347 31.31 2.15 22.32
CA ARG A 347 30.13 2.55 23.12
C ARG A 347 29.08 1.43 23.20
N LYS A 348 28.79 0.76 22.09
CA LYS A 348 27.85 -0.38 22.07
C LYS A 348 28.35 -1.57 22.88
N ALA A 349 29.65 -1.85 22.83
CA ALA A 349 30.25 -2.92 23.61
C ALA A 349 30.19 -2.63 25.11
N GLY A 350 30.49 -1.39 25.53
CA GLY A 350 30.41 -0.97 26.93
C GLY A 350 29.00 -1.12 27.53
N ASP A 351 27.97 -0.66 26.81
CA ASP A 351 26.56 -0.73 27.22
C ASP A 351 26.07 -2.20 27.38
N SER A 352 26.55 -3.10 26.51
CA SER A 352 26.25 -4.53 26.62
C SER A 352 26.93 -5.23 27.81
N GLY A 353 28.11 -4.75 28.22
CA GLY A 353 28.86 -5.26 29.37
C GLY A 353 28.19 -4.89 30.70
N GLU A 354 27.67 -3.67 30.83
CA GLU A 354 26.93 -3.23 32.02
C GLU A 354 25.60 -3.98 32.18
N HIS A 355 24.84 -4.19 31.10
CA HIS A 355 23.61 -4.99 31.16
C HIS A 355 23.85 -6.48 31.48
N SER A 356 24.96 -7.06 31.04
CA SER A 356 25.33 -8.44 31.41
C SER A 356 25.74 -8.55 32.89
N ALA A 357 26.49 -7.58 33.41
CA ALA A 357 26.90 -7.55 34.81
C ALA A 357 25.70 -7.38 35.75
N ALA A 358 24.77 -6.47 35.42
CA ALA A 358 23.55 -6.23 36.18
C ALA A 358 22.63 -7.47 36.25
N ASN A 359 22.50 -8.24 35.16
CA ASN A 359 21.70 -9.47 35.13
C ASN A 359 22.36 -10.64 35.90
N SER A 360 23.70 -10.65 36.02
CA SER A 360 24.41 -11.65 36.82
C SER A 360 24.30 -11.40 38.33
N ALA A 361 24.18 -10.14 38.74
CA ALA A 361 24.02 -9.74 40.14
C ALA A 361 22.58 -9.91 40.67
N ALA A 362 21.58 -10.10 39.80
CA ALA A 362 20.16 -10.22 40.16
C ALA A 362 19.67 -11.65 40.42
N LYS A 363 20.56 -12.67 40.42
CA LYS A 363 20.23 -14.03 40.86
C LYS A 363 20.75 -14.28 42.28
N PRO A 364 19.92 -14.14 43.33
CA PRO A 364 20.24 -14.73 44.61
C PRO A 364 20.01 -16.25 44.56
N SER A 365 20.94 -16.97 45.19
CA SER A 365 20.94 -18.41 45.48
C SER A 365 19.75 -18.87 46.32
#